data_AF-A0A929BUU6-F1
#
_entry.id   AF-A0A929BUU6-F1
#
_cell.length_a   1.000
_cell.length_b   1.000
_cell.length_c   1.000
_cell.angle_alpha   90.00
_cell.angle_beta   90.00
_cell.angle_gamma   90.00
#
_symmetry.space_group_name_H-M   'P 1'
#
loop_
_entity.id
_entity.type
_entity.pdbx_description
1 polymer ?
#
loop_
_entity_poly.entity_id
_entity_poly.type
_entity_poly.pdbx_seq_one_letter_code
_entity_poly.pdbx_strand_id
1 'polypeptide(L)' 'MDHKQDFIRMLIARLERLSADSYWAHQASGVRGSLLRLLEAGELDSEQGALLVERGFDFLEKAAKEK' A
#
# COMPACT_ATOMS: atom_id res chain seq x y z
N MET A 1 21.19 1.40 -3.80
CA MET A 1 19.77 1.01 -3.97
C MET A 1 19.01 1.57 -2.79
N ASP A 2 17.94 2.32 -3.01
CA ASP A 2 17.12 2.88 -1.94
C ASP A 2 16.17 1.79 -1.42
N HIS A 3 16.60 1.11 -0.34
CA HIS A 3 15.84 0.02 0.29
C HIS A 3 14.43 0.45 0.71
N LYS A 4 14.20 1.73 1.00
CA LYS A 4 12.88 2.23 1.36
C LYS A 4 11.96 2.24 0.15
N GLN A 5 12.41 2.72 -1.00
CA GLN A 5 11.60 2.70 -2.22
C GLN A 5 11.24 1.28 -2.65
N ASP A 6 12.18 0.34 -2.54
CA ASP A 6 11.92 -1.05 -2.89
C ASP A 6 10.88 -1.69 -1.96
N PHE A 7 10.91 -1.34 -0.66
CA PHE A 7 9.89 -1.75 0.30
C PHE A 7 8.49 -1.19 -0.06
N ILE A 8 8.40 0.07 -0.45
CA ILE A 8 7.13 0.67 -0.90
C ILE A 8 6.62 0.02 -2.18
N ARG A 9 7.49 -0.24 -3.16
CA ARG A 9 7.14 -0.97 -4.39
C ARG A 9 6.61 -2.37 -4.08
N MET A 10 7.22 -3.07 -3.13
CA MET A 10 6.71 -4.36 -2.66
C MET A 10 5.30 -4.24 -2.07
N LEU A 11 5.05 -3.26 -1.19
CA LEU A 11 3.74 -3.03 -0.58
C LEU A 11 2.68 -2.74 -1.66
N ILE A 12 2.96 -1.83 -2.59
CA ILE A 12 2.08 -1.50 -3.72
C ILE A 12 1.72 -2.76 -4.52
N ALA A 13 2.72 -3.58 -4.85
CA ALA A 13 2.53 -4.81 -5.62
C ALA A 13 1.75 -5.89 -4.86
N ARG A 14 1.72 -5.85 -3.52
CA ARG A 14 0.90 -6.75 -2.69
C ARG A 14 -0.55 -6.27 -2.61
N LEU A 15 -0.77 -4.97 -2.45
CA LEU A 15 -2.10 -4.35 -2.46
C LEU A 15 -2.80 -4.57 -3.80
N GLU A 16 -2.05 -4.51 -4.91
CA GLU A 16 -2.56 -4.80 -6.26
C GLU A 16 -3.03 -6.24 -6.45
N ARG A 17 -2.47 -7.18 -5.68
CA ARG A 17 -2.78 -8.62 -5.77
C ARG A 17 -3.89 -9.07 -4.83
N LEU A 18 -4.53 -8.16 -4.11
CA LEU A 18 -5.73 -8.49 -3.34
C LEU A 18 -6.83 -8.98 -4.29
N SER A 19 -7.52 -10.05 -3.89
CA SER A 19 -8.64 -10.59 -4.68
C SER A 19 -9.69 -9.52 -4.92
N ALA A 20 -10.24 -9.44 -6.14
CA ALA A 20 -11.34 -8.52 -6.44
C ALA A 20 -12.59 -8.78 -5.58
N ASP A 21 -12.73 -9.99 -5.06
CA ASP A 21 -13.81 -10.39 -4.15
C ASP A 21 -13.56 -10.00 -2.69
N SER A 22 -12.35 -9.52 -2.35
CA SER A 22 -12.01 -9.02 -1.02
C SER A 22 -12.67 -7.66 -0.79
N TYR A 23 -13.34 -7.50 0.36
CA TYR A 23 -13.89 -6.20 0.75
C TYR A 23 -12.78 -5.14 0.85
N TRP A 24 -11.57 -5.54 1.26
CA TRP A 24 -10.42 -4.64 1.39
C TRP A 24 -9.78 -4.25 0.05
N ALA A 25 -10.02 -4.96 -1.05
CA ALA A 25 -9.41 -4.63 -2.35
C ALA A 25 -9.83 -3.24 -2.84
N HIS A 26 -11.11 -2.89 -2.67
CA HIS A 26 -11.59 -1.56 -3.03
C HIS A 26 -10.89 -0.47 -2.19
N GLN A 27 -10.79 -0.66 -0.88
CA GLN A 27 -10.13 0.30 0.02
C GLN A 27 -8.63 0.41 -0.24
N ALA A 28 -7.97 -0.72 -0.54
CA ALA A 28 -6.55 -0.80 -0.87
C ALA A 28 -6.19 -0.06 -2.16
N SER A 29 -7.10 0.05 -3.13
CA SER A 29 -6.85 0.75 -4.39
C SER A 29 -6.49 2.23 -4.18
N GLY A 30 -7.15 2.91 -3.25
CA GLY A 30 -6.89 4.32 -2.92
C GLY A 30 -5.53 4.52 -2.24
N VAL A 31 -5.17 3.60 -1.32
CA VAL A 31 -3.86 3.60 -0.66
C VAL A 31 -2.75 3.31 -1.67
N ARG A 32 -2.93 2.30 -2.53
CA ARG A 32 -1.99 1.97 -3.61
C ARG A 32 -1.71 3.18 -4.50
N GLY A 33 -2.75 3.85 -4.98
CA GLY A 33 -2.60 5.01 -5.85
C GLY A 33 -1.91 6.19 -5.17
N SER A 34 -2.16 6.39 -3.88
CA SER A 34 -1.53 7.48 -3.13
C SER A 34 -0.06 7.19 -2.82
N LEU A 35 0.28 5.95 -2.46
CA LEU A 35 1.67 5.53 -2.30
C LEU A 35 2.46 5.64 -3.61
N LEU A 36 1.86 5.29 -4.75
CA LEU A 36 2.50 5.43 -6.05
C LEU A 36 2.83 6.90 -6.36
N ARG A 37 1.87 7.81 -6.15
CA ARG A 37 2.09 9.26 -6.33
C ARG A 37 3.20 9.81 -5.44
N LEU A 38 3.23 9.44 -4.16
CA LEU A 38 4.29 9.88 -3.25
C LEU A 38 5.65 9.28 -3.62
N LEU A 39 5.69 8.03 -4.09
CA LEU A 39 6.92 7.41 -4.58
C LEU A 39 7.47 8.13 -5.82
N GLU A 40 6.61 8.50 -6.77
CA GLU A 40 6.98 9.25 -7.97
C GLU A 40 7.44 10.68 -7.65
N ALA A 41 6.82 11.32 -6.66
CA ALA A 41 7.19 12.66 -6.18
C ALA A 41 8.45 12.67 -5.29
N GLY A 42 8.90 11.51 -4.79
CA GLY A 42 10.00 11.42 -3.83
C GLY A 42 9.62 11.87 -2.40
N GLU A 43 8.33 11.84 -2.06
CA GLU A 43 7.76 12.40 -0.82
C GLU A 43 7.37 11.33 0.21
N LEU A 44 7.99 10.14 0.15
CA LEU A 44 7.70 9.01 1.04
C LEU A 44 8.15 9.20 2.49
N ASP A 45 9.00 10.18 2.76
CA ASP A 45 9.45 10.56 4.11
C ASP A 45 8.45 11.47 4.85
N SER A 46 7.35 11.84 4.19
CA SER A 46 6.26 12.61 4.82
C SER A 46 5.48 11.78 5.85
N GLU A 47 4.85 12.48 6.80
CA GLU A 47 3.89 11.89 7.74
C GLU A 47 2.76 11.16 7.00
N GLN A 48 2.27 11.74 5.90
CA GLN A 48 1.28 11.12 5.03
C GLN A 48 1.80 9.79 4.44
N GLY A 49 3.05 9.75 4.01
CA GLY A 49 3.70 8.53 3.52
C GLY A 49 3.72 7.43 4.57
N ALA A 50 4.10 7.76 5.81
CA ALA A 50 4.10 6.81 6.92
C ALA A 50 2.69 6.24 7.21
N LEU A 51 1.68 7.11 7.29
CA LEU A 51 0.29 6.70 7.53
C LEU A 51 -0.26 5.80 6.42
N LEU A 52 0.07 6.09 5.16
CA LEU A 52 -0.35 5.25 4.03
C LEU A 52 0.32 3.88 4.03
N VAL A 53 1.57 3.79 4.48
CA VAL A 53 2.29 2.51 4.63
C VAL A 53 1.62 1.66 5.69
N GLU A 54 1.40 2.21 6.88
CA GLU A 54 0.69 1.54 7.97
C GLU A 54 -0.68 1.05 7.51
N ARG A 55 -1.44 1.92 6.85
CA ARG A 55 -2.77 1.59 6.35
C ARG A 55 -2.75 0.50 5.27
N GLY A 56 -1.71 0.47 4.43
CA GLY A 56 -1.51 -0.59 3.45
C GLY A 56 -1.32 -1.95 4.13
N PHE A 57 -0.49 -2.02 5.16
CA PHE A 57 -0.29 -3.26 5.92
C PHE A 57 -1.55 -3.72 6.65
N ASP A 58 -2.30 -2.80 7.26
CA ASP A 58 -3.62 -3.08 7.85
C ASP A 58 -4.55 -3.79 6.86
N PHE A 59 -4.61 -3.32 5.61
CA PHE A 59 -5.48 -3.91 4.60
C PHE A 59 -5.00 -5.29 4.17
N LEU A 60 -3.69 -5.49 4.01
CA LEU A 60 -3.14 -6.82 3.73
C LEU A 60 -3.47 -7.80 4.85
N GLU A 61 -3.32 -7.39 6.11
CA GLU A 61 -3.63 -8.24 7.26
C GLU A 61 -5.11 -8.59 7.33
N LYS A 62 -6.00 -7.60 7.14
CA LYS A 62 -7.44 -7.84 7.17
C LYS A 62 -7.90 -8.70 6.01
N ALA A 63 -7.41 -8.46 4.79
CA ALA A 63 -7.70 -9.29 3.63
C ALA A 63 -7.23 -10.74 3.81
N ALA A 64 -6.05 -10.95 4.42
CA ALA A 64 -5.56 -12.30 4.72
C ALA A 64 -6.41 -13.05 5.76
N LYS A 65 -7.22 -12.33 6.55
CA LYS A 65 -8.12 -12.89 7.57
C LYS A 65 -9.56 -13.06 7.05
N GLU A 66 -9.86 -12.62 5.83
CA GLU A 66 -11.16 -12.88 5.20
C GLU A 66 -11.30 -14.37 4.88
N LYS A 67 -12.51 -14.92 5.10
CA LYS A 67 -12.82 -16.36 4.95
C LYS A 67 -13.34 -16.67 3.55
#